data_AF-A0A8C0IL15-F1
#
_entry.id   AF-A0A8C0IL15-F1
#
_cell.length_a   1.000
_cell.length_b   1.000
_cell.length_c   1.000
_cell.angle_alpha   90.00
_cell.angle_beta   90.00
_cell.angle_gamma   90.00
#
_symmetry.space_group_name_H-M   'P 1'
#
loop_
_entity.id
_entity.type
_entity.pdbx_description
1 polymer ?
#
loop_
_entity_poly.entity_id
_entity_poly.type
_entity_poly.pdbx_seq_one_letter_code
_entity_poly.pdbx_strand_id
1 'polypeptide(L)'
;MAFMPSKEGLLNREASRCGQLASEDVSLVNNQSVGKVHVKLPKLKRALLQSLPVPLEDTAGQCSLSLSQDSESRLPLPGSSNSGRVSLSHSLKRPGKCVAIDCEMVGTGPGGKLSELARCTVVNYNGDVIYDKYIRPELPIVDYRTRWSGITKQHMQKATPFSAAQREILKILKDKILVGHAIHNDFRALKYFHPRSRTRDTSRIPLLNRKAGLPVKVSASLKSLARQLLHKKIQVGQKGHSSVEDARTSMELYRLVEVQWEQELASSHPSSPPHTPTDSCTDSDHYMEDQYWPKDLNIDCK
;
A
#
# COMPACT_ATOMS: atom_id res chain seq x y z
N MET A 1 38.15 -49.95 -41.87
CA MET A 1 36.76 -50.40 -41.65
C MET A 1 36.80 -51.60 -40.71
N ALA A 2 35.94 -51.64 -39.69
CA ALA A 2 35.65 -52.81 -38.84
C ALA A 2 34.24 -52.59 -38.25
N PHE A 3 33.46 -53.66 -38.03
CA PHE A 3 32.00 -53.54 -37.90
C PHE A 3 31.40 -54.57 -36.94
N MET A 4 30.93 -54.09 -35.76
CA MET A 4 29.96 -54.77 -34.86
C MET A 4 30.42 -56.13 -34.23
N PRO A 5 29.65 -56.76 -33.30
CA PRO A 5 28.34 -56.40 -32.74
C PRO A 5 28.21 -56.33 -31.20
N SER A 6 27.05 -55.79 -30.81
CA SER A 6 26.30 -55.86 -29.55
C SER A 6 26.47 -57.09 -28.63
N LYS A 7 26.24 -56.87 -27.31
CA LYS A 7 25.37 -57.74 -26.50
C LYS A 7 24.76 -57.03 -25.27
N GLU A 8 23.51 -57.36 -24.95
CA GLU A 8 22.85 -57.08 -23.66
C GLU A 8 23.02 -58.27 -22.69
N GLY A 9 22.73 -58.07 -21.39
CA GLY A 9 22.06 -59.12 -20.61
C GLY A 9 22.52 -59.41 -19.16
N LEU A 10 21.59 -59.17 -18.23
CA LEU A 10 21.27 -59.98 -17.02
C LEU A 10 22.22 -60.07 -15.79
N LEU A 11 21.65 -59.58 -14.67
CA LEU A 11 21.49 -60.20 -13.32
C LEU A 11 22.63 -60.31 -12.27
N ASN A 12 22.31 -59.71 -11.10
CA ASN A 12 22.37 -60.24 -9.71
C ASN A 12 23.69 -60.55 -8.97
N ARG A 13 23.82 -59.88 -7.79
CA ARG A 13 24.40 -60.34 -6.49
C ARG A 13 25.89 -60.75 -6.50
N GLU A 14 26.77 -60.37 -5.56
CA GLU A 14 26.68 -60.25 -4.10
C GLU A 14 27.57 -59.07 -3.60
N ALA A 15 27.15 -58.24 -2.64
CA ALA A 15 27.28 -58.40 -1.18
C ALA A 15 28.72 -58.39 -0.60
N SER A 16 29.16 -57.23 -0.09
CA SER A 16 30.17 -57.15 1.00
C SER A 16 30.15 -55.81 1.75
N ARG A 17 30.61 -55.86 3.01
CA ARG A 17 30.52 -54.82 4.05
C ARG A 17 31.32 -53.54 3.77
N CYS A 18 30.83 -52.40 4.29
CA CYS A 18 31.69 -51.42 4.99
C CYS A 18 30.87 -50.51 5.93
N GLY A 19 31.49 -50.03 7.01
CA GLY A 19 31.13 -48.77 7.71
C GLY A 19 29.95 -48.79 8.68
N GLN A 20 30.23 -48.79 9.99
CA GLN A 20 29.32 -48.22 11.01
C GLN A 20 29.46 -46.68 11.05
N LEU A 21 28.48 -45.97 11.62
CA LEU A 21 28.69 -45.19 12.87
C LEU A 21 27.40 -44.53 13.41
N ALA A 22 27.26 -44.61 14.74
CA ALA A 22 26.56 -43.72 15.69
C ALA A 22 25.22 -43.01 15.33
N SER A 23 24.16 -43.35 16.07
CA SER A 23 23.64 -42.47 17.14
C SER A 23 22.96 -43.32 18.22
N GLU A 24 22.84 -42.81 19.45
CA GLU A 24 22.42 -43.61 20.63
C GLU A 24 21.02 -43.21 21.13
N ASP A 25 20.22 -44.20 21.53
CA ASP A 25 19.01 -44.00 22.34
C ASP A 25 19.38 -43.87 23.83
N VAL A 26 18.85 -42.85 24.52
CA VAL A 26 18.84 -42.77 25.99
C VAL A 26 17.43 -42.42 26.47
N SER A 27 16.97 -43.14 27.48
CA SER A 27 15.56 -43.20 27.88
C SER A 27 15.12 -42.10 28.86
N LEU A 28 13.81 -42.10 29.13
CA LEU A 28 13.16 -41.52 30.32
C LEU A 28 13.91 -41.92 31.63
N VAL A 29 13.77 -41.24 32.78
CA VAL A 29 12.51 -40.80 33.44
C VAL A 29 12.71 -39.61 34.41
N ASN A 30 11.58 -38.97 34.78
CA ASN A 30 11.21 -38.47 36.13
C ASN A 30 11.34 -36.96 36.49
N ASN A 31 10.22 -36.25 36.26
CA ASN A 31 9.35 -35.60 37.28
C ASN A 31 9.76 -34.37 38.14
N GLN A 32 8.68 -33.63 38.49
CA GLN A 32 8.48 -32.72 39.64
C GLN A 32 9.31 -31.42 39.77
N SER A 33 8.73 -30.31 39.29
CA SER A 33 8.25 -29.23 40.17
C SER A 33 7.43 -28.19 39.39
N VAL A 34 6.20 -27.87 39.82
CA VAL A 34 5.33 -26.87 39.16
C VAL A 34 5.01 -25.74 40.12
N GLY A 35 5.59 -24.56 39.86
CA GLY A 35 5.36 -23.35 40.65
C GLY A 35 3.94 -22.79 40.45
N LYS A 36 3.16 -22.69 41.54
CA LYS A 36 1.83 -22.05 41.55
C LYS A 36 1.95 -20.53 41.44
N VAL A 37 1.70 -19.95 40.27
CA VAL A 37 1.51 -18.50 40.12
C VAL A 37 0.08 -18.13 40.52
N HIS A 38 -0.08 -17.44 41.66
CA HIS A 38 -1.37 -16.94 42.14
C HIS A 38 -1.71 -15.58 41.52
N VAL A 39 -2.64 -15.54 40.56
CA VAL A 39 -3.19 -14.28 40.03
C VAL A 39 -4.55 -14.00 40.69
N LYS A 40 -4.61 -13.00 41.57
CA LYS A 40 -5.86 -12.55 42.21
C LYS A 40 -6.66 -11.68 41.22
N LEU A 41 -7.83 -12.15 40.78
CA LEU A 41 -8.83 -11.29 40.15
C LEU A 41 -9.63 -10.51 41.22
N PRO A 42 -9.76 -9.17 41.12
CA PRO A 42 -10.69 -8.41 41.95
C PRO A 42 -12.14 -8.63 41.50
N LYS A 43 -13.03 -8.96 42.44
CA LYS A 43 -14.49 -9.05 42.21
C LYS A 43 -15.15 -7.70 42.54
N LEU A 44 -15.68 -7.00 41.52
CA LEU A 44 -16.66 -5.92 41.69
C LEU A 44 -17.79 -6.15 40.67
N LYS A 45 -18.88 -6.78 41.11
CA LYS A 45 -20.11 -6.16 41.67
C LYS A 45 -21.07 -5.66 40.57
N ARG A 46 -22.09 -6.49 40.34
CA ARG A 46 -23.29 -6.21 39.53
C ARG A 46 -24.24 -5.32 40.31
N ALA A 47 -24.76 -4.27 39.69
CA ALA A 47 -25.93 -3.52 40.14
C ALA A 47 -27.04 -3.64 39.07
N LEU A 48 -28.30 -3.47 39.47
CA LEU A 48 -29.49 -3.66 38.64
C LEU A 48 -30.57 -2.66 39.09
N LEU A 49 -31.51 -2.30 38.19
CA LEU A 49 -32.68 -1.43 38.43
C LEU A 49 -32.28 0.05 38.71
N GLN A 50 -32.99 1.11 38.31
CA GLN A 50 -34.41 1.35 37.98
C GLN A 50 -34.49 2.25 36.70
N SER A 51 -35.30 1.97 35.67
CA SER A 51 -36.76 2.14 35.47
C SER A 51 -37.16 3.48 34.80
N LEU A 52 -38.18 3.44 33.93
CA LEU A 52 -38.65 4.55 33.06
C LEU A 52 -39.44 5.64 33.84
N PRO A 53 -39.72 6.81 33.20
CA PRO A 53 -41.05 6.96 32.58
C PRO A 53 -41.13 7.71 31.22
N VAL A 54 -42.24 7.44 30.51
CA VAL A 54 -42.82 7.99 29.24
C VAL A 54 -44.35 7.66 29.34
N PRO A 55 -45.34 8.25 28.60
CA PRO A 55 -45.39 9.39 27.65
C PRO A 55 -45.72 10.74 28.34
N LEU A 56 -46.49 11.77 27.90
CA LEU A 56 -47.57 12.07 26.91
C LEU A 56 -47.52 13.57 26.52
N GLU A 57 -48.18 14.12 25.48
CA GLU A 57 -48.39 13.72 24.06
C GLU A 57 -48.98 14.94 23.27
N ASP A 58 -49.27 14.80 21.96
CA ASP A 58 -49.97 15.69 21.00
C ASP A 58 -50.14 17.22 21.20
N THR A 59 -49.86 18.00 20.14
CA THR A 59 -50.87 18.92 19.55
C THR A 59 -50.52 19.33 18.11
N ALA A 60 -51.53 19.51 17.26
CA ALA A 60 -51.37 19.99 15.88
C ALA A 60 -51.45 21.51 15.78
N GLY A 61 -50.68 22.11 14.87
CA GLY A 61 -50.73 23.55 14.54
C GLY A 61 -50.34 23.79 13.08
N GLN A 62 -51.24 24.43 12.32
CA GLN A 62 -51.02 24.84 10.93
C GLN A 62 -50.61 26.33 10.85
N CYS A 63 -50.47 26.84 9.62
CA CYS A 63 -50.13 28.21 9.20
C CYS A 63 -48.62 28.56 9.17
N SER A 64 -48.14 29.42 8.26
CA SER A 64 -48.65 29.85 6.93
C SER A 64 -47.57 30.67 6.19
N LEU A 65 -47.68 30.75 4.86
CA LEU A 65 -46.83 31.47 3.92
C LEU A 65 -46.46 32.94 4.29
N SER A 66 -45.16 33.24 4.26
CA SER A 66 -44.54 34.49 3.75
C SER A 66 -43.03 34.22 3.63
N LEU A 67 -42.36 34.22 2.48
CA LEU A 67 -42.38 35.11 1.30
C LEU A 67 -41.82 36.52 1.60
N SER A 68 -40.48 36.59 1.70
CA SER A 68 -39.72 37.82 1.49
C SER A 68 -38.75 37.58 0.34
N GLN A 69 -38.93 38.32 -0.75
CA GLN A 69 -37.96 38.41 -1.84
C GLN A 69 -37.08 39.62 -1.55
N ASP A 70 -35.78 39.50 -1.74
CA ASP A 70 -34.92 40.67 -1.96
C ASP A 70 -33.95 40.37 -3.10
N SER A 71 -33.88 41.30 -4.05
CA SER A 71 -33.16 41.13 -5.30
C SER A 71 -32.45 42.42 -5.69
N GLU A 72 -31.12 42.45 -5.54
CA GLU A 72 -30.29 43.45 -6.20
C GLU A 72 -29.26 42.79 -7.13
N SER A 73 -29.48 42.98 -8.43
CA SER A 73 -28.53 42.60 -9.48
C SER A 73 -27.60 43.78 -9.78
N ARG A 74 -26.29 43.64 -9.52
CA ARG A 74 -25.28 44.64 -9.90
C ARG A 74 -24.28 44.08 -10.91
N LEU A 75 -24.24 44.72 -12.08
CA LEU A 75 -23.36 44.36 -13.19
C LEU A 75 -21.91 44.80 -12.94
N PRO A 76 -20.89 43.98 -13.25
CA PRO A 76 -19.51 44.43 -13.40
C PRO A 76 -19.24 44.94 -14.83
N LEU A 77 -18.52 46.05 -14.95
CA LEU A 77 -18.00 46.56 -16.23
C LEU A 77 -16.70 45.83 -16.64
N PRO A 78 -16.40 45.67 -17.94
CA PRO A 78 -15.14 45.09 -18.40
C PRO A 78 -14.01 46.12 -18.37
N GLY A 79 -12.88 45.83 -17.71
CA GLY A 79 -11.73 46.72 -17.76
C GLY A 79 -10.61 46.48 -16.75
N SER A 80 -9.81 45.43 -16.93
CA SER A 80 -8.36 45.45 -16.68
C SER A 80 -7.69 44.15 -17.12
N SER A 81 -6.66 44.25 -17.95
CA SER A 81 -5.73 43.17 -18.24
C SER A 81 -4.93 42.83 -16.98
N ASN A 82 -4.88 41.56 -16.59
CA ASN A 82 -3.94 41.08 -15.59
C ASN A 82 -3.30 39.76 -16.05
N SER A 83 -2.01 39.60 -15.80
CA SER A 83 -1.18 38.59 -16.45
C SER A 83 -1.47 37.17 -15.95
N GLY A 84 -1.07 36.18 -16.73
CA GLY A 84 -1.53 34.79 -16.68
C GLY A 84 -1.13 33.99 -15.42
N ARG A 85 -1.70 34.31 -14.25
CA ARG A 85 -1.60 33.49 -13.04
C ARG A 85 -2.57 32.31 -13.11
N VAL A 86 -2.28 31.36 -14.01
CA VAL A 86 -3.07 30.13 -14.22
C VAL A 86 -3.36 29.44 -12.88
N SER A 87 -4.62 29.09 -12.65
CA SER A 87 -5.12 28.57 -11.38
C SER A 87 -4.49 27.21 -11.01
N LEU A 88 -3.37 27.25 -10.28
CA LEU A 88 -2.72 26.08 -9.68
C LEU A 88 -3.71 25.27 -8.83
N SER A 89 -4.65 25.96 -8.16
CA SER A 89 -5.72 25.34 -7.36
C SER A 89 -6.66 24.42 -8.14
N HIS A 90 -6.84 24.61 -9.45
CA HIS A 90 -7.58 23.67 -10.32
C HIS A 90 -6.70 22.53 -10.86
N SER A 91 -5.41 22.77 -11.11
CA SER A 91 -4.51 21.72 -11.64
C SER A 91 -4.14 20.64 -10.63
N LEU A 92 -4.15 20.98 -9.34
CA LEU A 92 -3.92 20.05 -8.22
C LEU A 92 -5.12 19.13 -7.98
N LYS A 93 -6.33 19.70 -7.88
CA LYS A 93 -7.58 18.95 -7.67
C LYS A 93 -8.05 18.23 -8.94
N ARG A 94 -7.44 17.08 -9.26
CA ARG A 94 -7.90 16.20 -10.36
C ARG A 94 -8.31 14.82 -9.83
N PRO A 95 -9.56 14.64 -9.34
CA PRO A 95 -10.05 13.40 -8.74
C PRO A 95 -9.82 12.14 -9.58
N GLY A 96 -9.97 12.23 -10.91
CA GLY A 96 -9.71 11.11 -11.84
C GLY A 96 -8.24 10.70 -12.00
N LYS A 97 -7.28 11.42 -11.38
CA LYS A 97 -5.85 11.08 -11.39
C LYS A 97 -5.38 10.34 -10.14
N CYS A 98 -6.09 10.40 -9.02
CA CYS A 98 -5.62 9.80 -7.76
C CYS A 98 -6.45 8.58 -7.38
N VAL A 99 -5.78 7.49 -7.02
CA VAL A 99 -6.39 6.25 -6.49
C VAL A 99 -5.61 5.78 -5.28
N ALA A 100 -6.28 5.12 -4.32
CA ALA A 100 -5.61 4.41 -3.23
C ALA A 100 -5.72 2.90 -3.43
N ILE A 101 -4.69 2.18 -2.99
CA ILE A 101 -4.61 0.73 -3.03
C ILE A 101 -4.30 0.17 -1.63
N ASP A 102 -4.84 -1.01 -1.34
CA ASP A 102 -4.44 -1.84 -0.21
C ASP A 102 -4.60 -3.33 -0.55
N CYS A 103 -3.68 -4.17 -0.06
CA CYS A 103 -3.55 -5.58 -0.41
C CYS A 103 -3.52 -6.50 0.81
N GLU A 104 -4.31 -7.56 0.78
CA GLU A 104 -4.25 -8.64 1.76
C GLU A 104 -3.30 -9.76 1.27
N MET A 105 -2.37 -10.19 2.12
CA MET A 105 -1.37 -11.22 1.79
C MET A 105 -1.57 -12.53 2.56
N VAL A 106 -1.31 -13.65 1.87
CA VAL A 106 -1.23 -15.01 2.45
C VAL A 106 0.22 -15.52 2.46
N GLY A 107 0.47 -16.57 3.24
CA GLY A 107 1.74 -17.27 3.33
C GLY A 107 1.86 -18.39 2.31
N THR A 108 2.85 -18.30 1.42
CA THR A 108 3.20 -19.35 0.45
C THR A 108 4.67 -19.80 0.61
N GLY A 109 5.05 -20.88 -0.07
CA GLY A 109 6.41 -21.44 0.00
C GLY A 109 6.78 -22.06 1.35
N PRO A 110 8.06 -22.42 1.57
CA PRO A 110 8.51 -23.13 2.77
C PRO A 110 8.16 -22.39 4.07
N GLY A 111 7.34 -23.02 4.91
CA GLY A 111 6.85 -22.45 6.17
C GLY A 111 5.98 -21.20 6.02
N GLY A 112 5.35 -20.98 4.85
CA GLY A 112 4.49 -19.81 4.60
C GLY A 112 5.22 -18.46 4.63
N LYS A 113 6.55 -18.46 4.49
CA LYS A 113 7.41 -17.26 4.63
C LYS A 113 7.26 -16.26 3.49
N LEU A 114 6.90 -16.70 2.29
CA LEU A 114 6.64 -15.79 1.17
C LEU A 114 5.27 -15.13 1.39
N SER A 115 5.18 -13.83 1.11
CA SER A 115 3.93 -13.06 1.24
C SER A 115 3.39 -12.76 -0.15
N GLU A 116 2.36 -13.49 -0.58
CA GLU A 116 1.76 -13.32 -1.90
C GLU A 116 0.32 -12.80 -1.82
N LEU A 117 -0.09 -12.12 -2.89
CA LEU A 117 -1.34 -11.37 -2.99
C LEU A 117 -2.57 -12.28 -3.01
N ALA A 118 -3.51 -12.06 -2.08
CA ALA A 118 -4.75 -12.82 -1.97
C ALA A 118 -6.04 -11.97 -2.03
N ARG A 119 -5.95 -10.66 -1.84
CA ARG A 119 -6.99 -9.68 -2.19
C ARG A 119 -6.32 -8.35 -2.52
N CYS A 120 -6.85 -7.62 -3.49
CA CYS A 120 -6.48 -6.23 -3.74
C CYS A 120 -7.75 -5.39 -3.82
N THR A 121 -7.78 -4.27 -3.10
CA THR A 121 -8.77 -3.21 -3.29
C THR A 121 -8.10 -1.98 -3.91
N VAL A 122 -8.73 -1.38 -4.91
CA VAL A 122 -8.42 -0.03 -5.40
C VAL A 122 -9.66 0.85 -5.27
N VAL A 123 -9.49 2.04 -4.68
CA VAL A 123 -10.54 3.07 -4.55
C VAL A 123 -10.18 4.35 -5.31
N ASN A 124 -11.18 5.07 -5.78
CA ASN A 124 -10.99 6.41 -6.36
C ASN A 124 -10.70 7.47 -5.26
N TYR A 125 -10.47 8.72 -5.68
CA TYR A 125 -10.29 9.88 -4.78
C TYR A 125 -11.42 10.08 -3.75
N ASN A 126 -12.66 9.74 -4.12
CA ASN A 126 -13.85 9.90 -3.29
C ASN A 126 -13.97 8.80 -2.22
N GLY A 127 -13.35 7.63 -2.44
CA GLY A 127 -13.46 6.44 -1.60
C GLY A 127 -14.35 5.33 -2.19
N ASP A 128 -14.84 5.49 -3.42
CA ASP A 128 -15.63 4.47 -4.11
C ASP A 128 -14.72 3.34 -4.59
N VAL A 129 -15.16 2.09 -4.42
CA VAL A 129 -14.42 0.90 -4.87
C VAL A 129 -14.51 0.80 -6.38
N ILE A 130 -13.36 0.89 -7.05
CA ILE A 130 -13.22 0.70 -8.51
C ILE A 130 -12.63 -0.66 -8.86
N TYR A 131 -12.07 -1.36 -7.88
CA TYR A 131 -11.64 -2.75 -7.96
C TYR A 131 -11.63 -3.35 -6.55
N ASP A 132 -12.27 -4.50 -6.34
CA ASP A 132 -12.06 -5.37 -5.18
C ASP A 132 -12.23 -6.81 -5.66
N LYS A 133 -11.15 -7.59 -5.58
CA LYS A 133 -11.17 -9.02 -5.95
C LYS A 133 -10.30 -9.83 -5.00
N TYR A 134 -10.79 -11.02 -4.66
CA TYR A 134 -9.95 -12.10 -4.17
C TYR A 134 -9.10 -12.66 -5.31
N ILE A 135 -7.83 -12.92 -5.02
CA ILE A 135 -6.78 -13.27 -5.98
C ILE A 135 -6.18 -14.60 -5.54
N ARG A 136 -5.96 -15.53 -6.49
CA ARG A 136 -5.29 -16.80 -6.23
C ARG A 136 -3.80 -16.64 -6.53
N PRO A 137 -2.90 -16.81 -5.54
CA PRO A 137 -1.45 -16.82 -5.75
C PRO A 137 -1.00 -17.86 -6.78
N GLU A 138 0.25 -17.70 -7.22
CA GLU A 138 0.90 -18.63 -8.15
C GLU A 138 1.40 -19.88 -7.43
N LEU A 139 1.88 -19.74 -6.19
CA LEU A 139 2.29 -20.86 -5.33
C LEU A 139 1.13 -21.35 -4.43
N PRO A 140 1.17 -22.61 -3.95
CA PRO A 140 0.22 -23.11 -2.97
C PRO A 140 0.22 -22.31 -1.66
N ILE A 141 -0.97 -22.04 -1.13
CA ILE A 141 -1.16 -21.37 0.17
C ILE A 141 -0.89 -22.37 1.28
N VAL A 142 0.07 -22.02 2.15
CA VAL A 142 0.46 -22.80 3.33
C VAL A 142 -0.16 -22.19 4.60
N ASP A 143 -0.26 -20.87 4.67
CA ASP A 143 -0.95 -20.14 5.75
C ASP A 143 -1.87 -19.06 5.18
N TYR A 144 -3.14 -19.06 5.58
CA TYR A 144 -4.10 -18.03 5.17
C TYR A 144 -3.93 -16.70 5.90
N ARG A 145 -3.20 -16.67 7.03
CA ARG A 145 -2.97 -15.48 7.87
C ARG A 145 -4.27 -14.79 8.32
N THR A 146 -5.39 -15.51 8.37
CA THR A 146 -6.77 -14.98 8.47
C THR A 146 -6.99 -13.96 9.59
N ARG A 147 -6.33 -14.15 10.75
CA ARG A 147 -6.39 -13.22 11.90
C ARG A 147 -5.82 -11.82 11.60
N TRP A 148 -5.11 -11.66 10.50
CA TRP A 148 -4.60 -10.39 9.95
C TRP A 148 -5.26 -10.10 8.60
N SER A 149 -5.28 -11.06 7.67
CA SER A 149 -5.64 -10.85 6.25
C SER A 149 -7.14 -10.94 5.92
N GLY A 150 -7.94 -11.49 6.84
CA GLY A 150 -9.33 -11.86 6.60
C GLY A 150 -9.57 -12.92 5.52
N ILE A 151 -8.51 -13.48 4.91
CA ILE A 151 -8.63 -14.45 3.81
C ILE A 151 -8.93 -15.85 4.35
N THR A 152 -9.84 -16.55 3.68
CA THR A 152 -10.23 -17.93 4.00
C THR A 152 -10.08 -18.85 2.78
N LYS A 153 -10.06 -20.16 3.01
CA LYS A 153 -10.09 -21.17 1.93
C LYS A 153 -11.34 -21.06 1.03
N GLN A 154 -12.46 -20.54 1.55
CA GLN A 154 -13.67 -20.31 0.77
C GLN A 154 -13.48 -19.19 -0.27
N HIS A 155 -12.78 -18.09 0.10
CA HIS A 155 -12.52 -16.98 -0.82
C HIS A 155 -11.72 -17.41 -2.06
N MET A 156 -10.86 -18.43 -1.91
CA MET A 156 -10.03 -18.96 -3.00
C MET A 156 -10.80 -19.80 -4.04
N GLN A 157 -12.03 -20.25 -3.75
CA GLN A 157 -12.81 -21.10 -4.65
C GLN A 157 -13.19 -20.41 -5.98
N LYS A 158 -13.35 -19.07 -5.94
CA LYS A 158 -13.70 -18.22 -7.10
C LYS A 158 -12.70 -17.07 -7.28
N ALA A 159 -11.51 -17.18 -6.70
CA ALA A 159 -10.50 -16.12 -6.76
C ALA A 159 -9.89 -16.01 -8.17
N THR A 160 -9.63 -14.77 -8.60
CA THR A 160 -9.05 -14.47 -9.91
C THR A 160 -7.58 -14.91 -9.94
N PRO A 161 -7.09 -15.64 -10.95
CA PRO A 161 -5.68 -16.02 -11.03
C PRO A 161 -4.76 -14.79 -11.02
N PHE A 162 -3.65 -14.84 -10.27
CA PHE A 162 -2.73 -13.72 -10.07
C PHE A 162 -2.40 -12.95 -11.36
N SER A 163 -1.98 -13.64 -12.42
CA SER A 163 -1.58 -12.99 -13.68
C SER A 163 -2.74 -12.27 -14.41
N ALA A 164 -4.00 -12.67 -14.18
CA ALA A 164 -5.16 -11.94 -14.69
C ALA A 164 -5.47 -10.70 -13.85
N ALA A 165 -5.54 -10.87 -12.53
CA ALA A 165 -5.76 -9.78 -11.58
C ALA A 165 -4.68 -8.69 -11.69
N GLN A 166 -3.41 -9.08 -11.82
CA GLN A 166 -2.29 -8.16 -11.99
C GLN A 166 -2.48 -7.29 -13.24
N ARG A 167 -2.84 -7.86 -14.40
CA ARG A 167 -3.10 -7.07 -15.63
C ARG A 167 -4.24 -6.07 -15.46
N GLU A 168 -5.32 -6.46 -14.78
CA GLU A 168 -6.46 -5.58 -14.49
C GLU A 168 -6.05 -4.43 -13.57
N ILE A 169 -5.35 -4.72 -12.47
CA ILE A 169 -4.86 -3.73 -11.50
C ILE A 169 -3.88 -2.76 -12.19
N LEU A 170 -2.89 -3.26 -12.92
CA LEU A 170 -1.91 -2.39 -13.61
C LEU A 170 -2.54 -1.50 -14.68
N LYS A 171 -3.63 -1.95 -15.34
CA LYS A 171 -4.42 -1.10 -16.24
C LYS A 171 -5.11 0.06 -15.52
N ILE A 172 -5.57 -0.15 -14.28
CA ILE A 172 -6.18 0.90 -13.44
C ILE A 172 -5.10 1.87 -12.93
N LEU A 173 -3.99 1.35 -12.40
CA LEU A 173 -2.88 2.11 -11.84
C LEU A 173 -2.10 2.93 -12.88
N LYS A 174 -2.22 2.59 -14.18
CA LYS A 174 -1.56 3.32 -15.26
C LYS A 174 -1.93 4.81 -15.23
N ASP A 175 -0.89 5.64 -15.24
CA ASP A 175 -0.95 7.11 -15.24
C ASP A 175 -1.76 7.76 -14.10
N LYS A 176 -1.88 7.07 -12.96
CA LYS A 176 -2.40 7.62 -11.70
C LYS A 176 -1.28 8.14 -10.79
N ILE A 177 -1.68 8.96 -9.82
CA ILE A 177 -1.03 9.11 -8.52
C ILE A 177 -1.58 8.00 -7.62
N LEU A 178 -0.69 7.31 -6.91
CA LEU A 178 -1.01 6.11 -6.16
C LEU A 178 -0.75 6.27 -4.67
N VAL A 179 -1.84 6.33 -3.90
CA VAL A 179 -1.87 6.45 -2.44
C VAL A 179 -1.91 5.06 -1.80
N GLY A 180 -1.31 4.92 -0.62
CA GLY A 180 -1.42 3.73 0.21
C GLY A 180 -0.75 3.91 1.57
N HIS A 181 -0.55 2.83 2.30
CA HIS A 181 0.07 2.87 3.63
C HIS A 181 1.08 1.73 3.79
N ALA A 182 2.37 2.07 3.94
CA ALA A 182 3.47 1.12 3.85
C ALA A 182 3.48 0.34 2.50
N ILE A 183 3.14 1.06 1.42
CA ILE A 183 2.76 0.56 0.07
C ILE A 183 3.85 -0.28 -0.64
N HIS A 184 5.07 -0.28 -0.11
CA HIS A 184 6.15 -1.15 -0.55
C HIS A 184 5.86 -2.66 -0.32
N ASN A 185 4.91 -2.99 0.56
CA ASN A 185 4.45 -4.36 0.77
C ASN A 185 3.51 -4.79 -0.37
N ASP A 186 2.53 -3.96 -0.71
CA ASP A 186 1.62 -4.12 -1.84
C ASP A 186 2.38 -4.28 -3.15
N PHE A 187 3.35 -3.39 -3.41
CA PHE A 187 4.20 -3.44 -4.60
C PHE A 187 4.97 -4.76 -4.72
N ARG A 188 5.45 -5.30 -3.59
CA ARG A 188 6.12 -6.61 -3.54
C ARG A 188 5.14 -7.75 -3.83
N ALA A 189 3.95 -7.73 -3.23
CA ALA A 189 2.91 -8.74 -3.44
C ALA A 189 2.34 -8.72 -4.89
N LEU A 190 2.22 -7.52 -5.48
CA LEU A 190 1.82 -7.26 -6.86
C LEU A 190 2.92 -7.54 -7.89
N LYS A 191 4.17 -7.79 -7.45
CA LYS A 191 5.34 -7.93 -8.32
C LYS A 191 5.50 -6.72 -9.27
N TYR A 192 5.31 -5.51 -8.74
CA TYR A 192 5.19 -4.25 -9.50
C TYR A 192 6.01 -3.11 -8.89
N PHE A 193 6.38 -2.12 -9.71
CA PHE A 193 7.02 -0.87 -9.29
C PHE A 193 6.26 0.34 -9.86
N HIS A 194 5.74 1.21 -8.99
CA HIS A 194 5.10 2.46 -9.39
C HIS A 194 6.11 3.62 -9.37
N PRO A 195 6.08 4.56 -10.36
CA PRO A 195 7.01 5.69 -10.40
C PRO A 195 6.99 6.51 -9.11
N ARG A 196 8.17 6.68 -8.47
CA ARG A 196 8.29 7.31 -7.15
C ARG A 196 7.71 8.74 -7.07
N SER A 197 7.77 9.51 -8.15
CA SER A 197 7.16 10.84 -8.26
C SER A 197 5.63 10.84 -8.19
N ARG A 198 4.98 9.69 -8.44
CA ARG A 198 3.53 9.48 -8.40
C ARG A 198 3.06 8.64 -7.18
N THR A 199 3.97 8.05 -6.40
CA THR A 199 3.63 7.29 -5.18
C THR A 199 3.44 8.21 -3.97
N ARG A 200 2.45 7.91 -3.12
CA ARG A 200 2.13 8.65 -1.89
C ARG A 200 1.91 7.69 -0.70
N ASP A 201 3.00 7.30 -0.05
CA ASP A 201 2.97 6.42 1.13
C ASP A 201 2.67 7.22 2.41
N THR A 202 1.45 7.07 2.92
CA THR A 202 0.95 7.79 4.12
C THR A 202 1.64 7.37 5.42
N SER A 203 2.34 6.24 5.46
CA SER A 203 2.94 5.71 6.70
C SER A 203 4.19 6.47 7.17
N ARG A 204 4.89 7.18 6.26
CA ARG A 204 6.20 7.80 6.51
C ARG A 204 6.24 9.31 6.22
N ILE A 205 5.12 9.94 5.90
CA ILE A 205 5.07 11.37 5.50
C ILE A 205 5.10 12.30 6.74
N PRO A 206 6.08 13.23 6.85
CA PRO A 206 6.17 14.18 7.97
C PRO A 206 4.91 15.01 8.23
N LEU A 207 4.08 15.25 7.22
CA LEU A 207 2.86 16.05 7.30
C LEU A 207 1.79 15.42 8.19
N LEU A 208 1.56 14.11 8.06
CA LEU A 208 0.59 13.39 8.88
C LEU A 208 1.09 13.23 10.32
N ASN A 209 2.39 12.93 10.49
CA ASN A 209 3.00 12.89 11.83
C ASN A 209 2.85 14.23 12.56
N ARG A 210 3.19 15.35 11.90
CA ARG A 210 3.02 16.71 12.45
C ARG A 210 1.56 17.01 12.83
N LYS A 211 0.59 16.73 11.95
CA LYS A 211 -0.84 16.93 12.26
C LYS A 211 -1.35 16.04 13.40
N ALA A 212 -0.81 14.83 13.55
CA ALA A 212 -1.25 13.83 14.54
C ALA A 212 -0.60 13.99 15.92
N GLY A 213 0.32 14.96 16.10
CA GLY A 213 1.13 15.09 17.32
C GLY A 213 2.15 13.96 17.50
N LEU A 214 2.58 13.30 16.41
CA LEU A 214 3.53 12.19 16.44
C LEU A 214 4.96 12.65 16.09
N PRO A 215 6.01 11.98 16.60
CA PRO A 215 7.40 12.31 16.29
C PRO A 215 7.68 12.23 14.78
N VAL A 216 8.18 13.32 14.19
CA VAL A 216 8.15 13.54 12.73
C VAL A 216 8.78 12.42 11.89
N LYS A 217 9.82 11.74 12.40
CA LYS A 217 10.61 10.74 11.67
C LYS A 217 10.14 9.28 11.82
N VAL A 218 9.08 8.98 12.58
CA VAL A 218 8.62 7.59 12.77
C VAL A 218 7.68 7.13 11.64
N SER A 219 7.59 5.81 11.43
CA SER A 219 6.52 5.23 10.64
C SER A 219 5.27 5.09 11.52
N ALA A 220 4.25 5.92 11.30
CA ALA A 220 3.00 5.82 12.04
C ALA A 220 2.10 4.75 11.42
N SER A 221 1.39 3.97 12.25
CA SER A 221 0.44 2.97 11.75
C SER A 221 -0.87 3.62 11.32
N LEU A 222 -1.51 3.04 10.29
CA LEU A 222 -2.78 3.50 9.74
C LEU A 222 -3.83 3.68 10.84
N LYS A 223 -3.90 2.72 11.77
CA LYS A 223 -4.81 2.73 12.92
C LYS A 223 -4.52 3.84 13.94
N SER A 224 -3.28 4.31 14.07
CA SER A 224 -2.98 5.48 14.90
C SER A 224 -3.41 6.77 14.19
N LEU A 225 -3.02 6.94 12.91
CA LEU A 225 -3.38 8.10 12.12
C LEU A 225 -4.90 8.25 11.96
N ALA A 226 -5.62 7.16 11.66
CA ALA A 226 -7.08 7.15 11.56
C ALA A 226 -7.76 7.59 12.86
N ARG A 227 -7.26 7.14 14.01
CA ARG A 227 -7.77 7.51 15.33
C ARG A 227 -7.47 8.97 15.69
N GLN A 228 -6.30 9.48 15.30
CA GLN A 228 -5.84 10.83 15.67
C GLN A 228 -6.35 11.93 14.72
N LEU A 229 -6.51 11.62 13.43
CA LEU A 229 -6.79 12.60 12.37
C LEU A 229 -8.17 12.48 11.73
N LEU A 230 -8.77 11.29 11.75
CA LEU A 230 -10.09 11.01 11.17
C LEU A 230 -11.12 10.63 12.25
N HIS A 231 -10.69 10.52 13.51
CA HIS A 231 -11.45 10.02 14.66
C HIS A 231 -12.07 8.62 14.47
N LYS A 232 -11.57 7.83 13.51
CA LYS A 232 -12.06 6.50 13.15
C LYS A 232 -11.38 5.38 13.95
N LYS A 233 -12.12 4.32 14.26
CA LYS A 233 -11.63 3.08 14.87
C LYS A 233 -11.65 1.95 13.83
N ILE A 234 -10.62 1.90 12.99
CA ILE A 234 -10.44 0.87 11.95
C ILE A 234 -9.85 -0.44 12.48
N GLN A 235 -9.90 -1.50 11.67
CA GLN A 235 -9.32 -2.82 11.94
C GLN A 235 -9.84 -3.38 13.27
N VAL A 236 -11.17 -3.40 13.44
CA VAL A 236 -11.85 -3.80 14.68
C VAL A 236 -12.48 -5.19 14.58
N GLY A 237 -12.36 -5.97 15.66
CA GLY A 237 -12.85 -7.35 15.72
C GLY A 237 -11.74 -8.39 15.53
N GLN A 238 -12.13 -9.60 15.15
CA GLN A 238 -11.23 -10.79 15.06
C GLN A 238 -11.19 -11.42 13.65
N LYS A 239 -11.90 -10.85 12.67
CA LYS A 239 -12.06 -11.40 11.32
C LYS A 239 -10.92 -11.03 10.36
N GLY A 240 -9.78 -10.57 10.87
CA GLY A 240 -8.74 -9.91 10.09
C GLY A 240 -9.09 -8.46 9.73
N HIS A 241 -8.30 -7.87 8.85
CA HIS A 241 -8.45 -6.54 8.32
C HIS A 241 -9.42 -6.51 7.13
N SER A 242 -9.57 -5.34 6.53
CA SER A 242 -10.31 -5.19 5.28
C SER A 242 -9.62 -4.13 4.44
N SER A 243 -8.95 -4.55 3.37
CA SER A 243 -8.33 -3.63 2.40
C SER A 243 -9.28 -2.57 1.83
N VAL A 244 -10.61 -2.78 1.89
CA VAL A 244 -11.60 -1.74 1.56
C VAL A 244 -11.67 -0.62 2.62
N GLU A 245 -11.53 -0.95 3.91
CA GLU A 245 -11.41 0.04 4.99
C GLU A 245 -10.05 0.74 4.92
N ASP A 246 -8.98 -0.01 4.69
CA ASP A 246 -7.61 0.48 4.78
C ASP A 246 -7.19 1.32 3.54
N ALA A 247 -7.63 0.96 2.32
CA ALA A 247 -7.46 1.81 1.13
C ALA A 247 -8.25 3.13 1.23
N ARG A 248 -9.50 3.08 1.74
CA ARG A 248 -10.32 4.29 1.98
C ARG A 248 -9.65 5.21 2.99
N THR A 249 -9.22 4.65 4.12
CA THR A 249 -8.53 5.40 5.18
C THR A 249 -7.23 6.03 4.65
N SER A 250 -6.49 5.32 3.81
CA SER A 250 -5.28 5.85 3.16
C SER A 250 -5.59 7.06 2.25
N MET A 251 -6.66 6.99 1.45
CA MET A 251 -7.11 8.13 0.63
C MET A 251 -7.58 9.32 1.48
N GLU A 252 -8.35 9.07 2.53
CA GLU A 252 -8.81 10.11 3.47
C GLU A 252 -7.63 10.81 4.16
N LEU A 253 -6.63 10.06 4.63
CA LEU A 253 -5.41 10.62 5.21
C LEU A 253 -4.63 11.45 4.20
N TYR A 254 -4.45 10.97 2.96
CA TYR A 254 -3.83 11.77 1.89
C TYR A 254 -4.56 13.10 1.68
N ARG A 255 -5.90 13.10 1.62
CA ARG A 255 -6.72 14.30 1.42
C ARG A 255 -6.61 15.34 2.56
N LEU A 256 -6.18 14.96 3.76
CA LEU A 256 -5.87 15.92 4.84
C LEU A 256 -4.58 16.73 4.64
N VAL A 257 -3.71 16.29 3.72
CA VAL A 257 -2.38 16.88 3.46
C VAL A 257 -2.10 17.16 1.97
N GLU A 258 -2.93 16.67 1.05
CA GLU A 258 -2.83 16.75 -0.41
C GLU A 258 -2.27 18.08 -0.92
N VAL A 259 -2.91 19.20 -0.57
CA VAL A 259 -2.52 20.54 -1.04
C VAL A 259 -1.07 20.87 -0.65
N GLN A 260 -0.67 20.59 0.59
CA GLN A 260 0.70 20.82 1.05
C GLN A 260 1.69 19.82 0.46
N TRP A 261 1.31 18.53 0.35
CA TRP A 261 2.18 17.48 -0.17
C TRP A 261 2.53 17.73 -1.65
N GLU A 262 1.55 18.01 -2.49
CA GLU A 262 1.81 18.29 -3.91
C GLU A 262 2.53 19.64 -4.12
N GLN A 263 2.35 20.63 -3.23
CA GLN A 263 3.13 21.86 -3.23
C GLN A 263 4.59 21.63 -2.84
N GLU A 264 4.86 20.91 -1.74
CA GLU A 264 6.21 20.54 -1.32
C GLU A 264 6.94 19.75 -2.44
N LEU A 265 6.26 18.79 -3.07
CA LEU A 265 6.82 18.05 -4.21
C LEU A 265 7.08 18.93 -5.44
N ALA A 266 6.14 19.79 -5.82
CA ALA A 266 6.33 20.72 -6.94
C ALA A 266 7.51 21.68 -6.69
N SER A 267 7.70 22.15 -5.44
CA SER A 267 8.85 23.00 -5.08
C SER A 267 10.19 22.25 -5.05
N SER A 268 10.17 20.93 -4.80
CA SER A 268 11.38 20.09 -4.75
C SER A 268 11.96 19.71 -6.12
N HIS A 269 11.22 19.99 -7.19
CA HIS A 269 11.66 19.82 -8.56
C HIS A 269 11.95 21.19 -9.18
N PRO A 270 13.21 21.67 -9.21
CA PRO A 270 13.53 22.87 -9.97
C PRO A 270 13.16 22.64 -11.44
N SER A 271 12.43 23.59 -12.02
CA SER A 271 12.24 23.65 -13.46
C SER A 271 13.61 23.74 -14.13
N SER A 272 13.83 22.95 -15.19
CA SER A 272 14.99 23.13 -16.08
C SER A 272 15.13 24.61 -16.45
N PRO A 273 16.35 25.17 -16.50
CA PRO A 273 16.54 26.56 -16.88
C PRO A 273 15.91 26.80 -18.26
N PRO A 274 15.29 27.97 -18.51
CA PRO A 274 14.68 28.26 -19.79
C PRO A 274 15.75 28.20 -20.88
N HIS A 275 15.52 27.39 -21.91
CA HIS A 275 16.34 27.42 -23.11
C HIS A 275 16.24 28.82 -23.73
N THR A 276 17.33 29.56 -23.68
CA THR A 276 17.47 30.84 -24.39
C THR A 276 17.33 30.56 -25.89
N PRO A 277 16.44 31.27 -26.63
CA PRO A 277 16.40 31.15 -28.08
C PRO A 277 17.72 31.73 -28.64
N THR A 278 18.58 30.85 -29.15
CA THR A 278 19.80 31.24 -29.85
C THR A 278 19.47 31.53 -31.30
N ASP A 279 19.04 32.77 -31.57
CA ASP A 279 18.89 33.30 -32.93
C ASP A 279 20.27 33.55 -33.56
N SER A 280 20.81 32.56 -34.28
CA SER A 280 21.85 32.78 -35.30
C SER A 280 21.97 31.60 -36.26
N CYS A 281 21.78 31.84 -37.56
CA CYS A 281 22.12 30.89 -38.61
C CYS A 281 23.45 31.27 -39.27
N THR A 282 24.53 30.66 -38.79
CA THR A 282 25.83 30.51 -39.49
C THR A 282 26.46 29.25 -38.91
N ASP A 283 26.52 28.13 -39.63
CA ASP A 283 27.37 27.81 -40.80
C ASP A 283 28.48 26.83 -40.34
N SER A 284 29.24 26.27 -41.28
CA SER A 284 29.87 24.94 -41.16
C SER A 284 30.93 24.72 -40.08
N ASP A 285 31.00 23.45 -39.66
CA ASP A 285 32.20 22.72 -39.21
C ASP A 285 33.13 23.30 -38.12
N HIS A 286 32.90 22.84 -36.87
CA HIS A 286 34.01 22.60 -35.94
C HIS A 286 33.79 21.35 -35.08
N TYR A 287 33.92 20.18 -35.72
CA TYR A 287 33.76 18.87 -35.08
C TYR A 287 35.03 18.46 -34.32
N MET A 288 34.87 18.17 -33.02
CA MET A 288 35.82 17.44 -32.15
C MET A 288 37.23 18.04 -31.98
N GLU A 289 37.37 19.05 -31.11
CA GLU A 289 38.62 19.19 -30.35
C GLU A 289 38.42 19.91 -29.01
N ASP A 290 38.48 19.16 -27.91
CA ASP A 290 38.83 19.70 -26.58
C ASP A 290 39.40 18.57 -25.71
N GLN A 291 40.60 18.75 -25.15
CA GLN A 291 41.38 17.65 -24.58
C GLN A 291 41.31 17.58 -23.06
N TYR A 292 40.76 16.49 -22.52
CA TYR A 292 40.88 16.14 -21.11
C TYR A 292 41.16 14.64 -20.88
N TRP A 293 42.40 14.23 -21.13
CA TRP A 293 42.95 12.98 -20.61
C TRP A 293 44.28 13.24 -19.89
N PRO A 294 44.41 12.96 -18.58
CA PRO A 294 45.66 13.12 -17.86
C PRO A 294 46.77 12.22 -18.42
N LYS A 295 47.89 12.83 -18.81
CA LYS A 295 49.14 12.12 -19.10
C LYS A 295 49.87 11.88 -17.77
N ASP A 296 49.68 10.72 -17.15
CA ASP A 296 50.57 10.19 -16.09
C ASP A 296 50.25 8.70 -15.76
N LEU A 297 50.42 7.82 -16.75
CA LEU A 297 50.45 6.36 -16.56
C LEU A 297 51.49 5.68 -17.47
N ASN A 298 52.74 6.16 -17.41
CA ASN A 298 53.91 5.36 -17.76
C ASN A 298 54.64 5.00 -16.46
N ILE A 299 54.42 3.78 -15.97
CA ILE A 299 55.32 3.09 -15.05
C ILE A 299 55.73 1.81 -15.76
N ASP A 300 57.03 1.65 -16.00
CA ASP A 300 57.57 0.55 -16.80
C ASP A 300 57.32 -0.83 -16.15
N CYS A 301 57.03 -1.81 -17.00
CA CYS A 301 57.42 -3.19 -16.75
C CYS A 301 58.00 -3.77 -18.04
N LYS A 302 59.30 -4.11 -17.99
CA LYS A 302 59.97 -5.02 -18.93
C LYS A 302 60.00 -6.42 -18.32
#